data_AF-R7Q161-F1
#
_entry.id   AF-R7Q161-F1
#
_cell.length_a   1.000
_cell.length_b   1.000
_cell.length_c   1.000
_cell.angle_alpha   90.00
_cell.angle_beta   90.00
_cell.angle_gamma   90.00
#
_symmetry.space_group_name_H-M   'P 1'
#
loop_
_entity.id
_entity.type
_entity.pdbx_description
1 polymer ?
#
loop_
_entity_poly.entity_id
_entity_poly.type
_entity_poly.pdbx_seq_one_letter_code
_entity_poly.pdbx_strand_id
1 'polypeptide(L)'
;MSNIIRSDMEDWNTLEACPEEVLGDADELPRAIPKGGVCLCPYCSKAFLVEEERGTSSIELRCNKCGSVWKSRKGTPLKCPSCGSYAWNKATLECRCHVCGYEWLSRKEGGPSRCPNCKSSRWMEDPVHLKKKVVKKKTSDVTEKWVMDKYSAGKGCMDIAIELGLPVFRVMTIVKTRLGLDSMPVLTSEKGCGR
;
A
#
# COMPACT_ATOMS: atom_id res chain seq x y z
N MET A 1 35.60 54.20 -60.38
CA MET A 1 34.35 53.54 -60.82
C MET A 1 34.72 52.54 -61.91
N SER A 2 34.64 51.26 -61.55
CA SER A 2 34.17 50.09 -62.32
C SER A 2 34.62 49.82 -63.77
N ASN A 3 35.01 48.55 -63.96
CA ASN A 3 34.81 47.64 -65.11
C ASN A 3 36.13 47.18 -65.78
N ILE A 4 36.57 45.92 -65.61
CA ILE A 4 36.17 44.63 -66.29
C ILE A 4 36.48 44.73 -67.80
N ILE A 5 37.35 43.90 -68.41
CA ILE A 5 37.15 42.58 -69.06
C ILE A 5 38.58 42.10 -69.47
N ARG A 6 39.06 40.88 -69.12
CA ARG A 6 39.24 39.65 -69.95
C ARG A 6 40.14 39.86 -71.20
N SER A 7 41.15 39.07 -71.53
CA SER A 7 41.27 37.60 -71.66
C SER A 7 42.80 37.26 -71.75
N ASP A 8 43.36 36.06 -71.82
CA ASP A 8 43.04 34.81 -72.51
C ASP A 8 43.83 33.66 -71.86
N MET A 9 43.21 32.48 -71.76
CA MET A 9 43.88 31.22 -71.48
C MET A 9 43.40 30.25 -72.56
N GLU A 10 44.23 30.06 -73.57
CA GLU A 10 43.99 29.20 -74.72
C GLU A 10 44.12 27.72 -74.34
N ASP A 11 42.99 27.02 -74.52
CA ASP A 11 42.82 25.86 -75.40
C ASP A 11 43.46 24.48 -75.11
N TRP A 12 42.79 23.48 -75.68
CA TRP A 12 43.09 22.04 -75.79
C TRP A 12 42.61 21.13 -74.64
N ASN A 13 41.38 20.59 -74.71
CA ASN A 13 40.97 19.47 -75.57
C ASN A 13 41.78 18.18 -75.26
N THR A 14 41.13 17.22 -74.60
CA THR A 14 41.00 15.81 -75.04
C THR A 14 40.29 15.01 -73.92
N LEU A 15 39.09 14.53 -74.27
CA LEU A 15 38.36 13.45 -73.61
C LEU A 15 39.17 12.14 -73.69
N GLU A 16 39.24 11.37 -72.61
CA GLU A 16 39.28 9.88 -72.52
C GLU A 16 39.67 9.52 -71.07
N ALA A 17 39.00 8.70 -70.28
CA ALA A 17 37.97 7.71 -70.54
C ALA A 17 37.09 7.54 -69.28
N CYS A 18 35.79 7.35 -69.47
CA CYS A 18 34.89 6.81 -68.44
C CYS A 18 34.97 5.28 -68.47
N PRO A 19 35.16 4.59 -67.33
CA PRO A 19 34.61 3.25 -67.17
C PRO A 19 33.14 3.39 -66.77
N GLU A 20 32.31 3.07 -67.76
CA GLU A 20 31.02 2.39 -67.70
C GLU A 20 30.50 2.01 -66.30
N GLU A 21 29.46 2.73 -65.89
CA GLU A 21 28.20 2.20 -65.35
C GLU A 21 28.27 0.98 -64.40
N VAL A 22 28.09 1.26 -63.10
CA VAL A 22 27.17 0.45 -62.30
C VAL A 22 26.16 1.40 -61.65
N LEU A 23 25.03 1.53 -62.34
CA LEU A 23 23.78 2.02 -61.80
C LEU A 23 23.33 1.10 -60.66
N GLY A 24 23.16 1.65 -59.46
CA GLY A 24 22.63 0.93 -58.30
C GLY A 24 22.48 1.84 -57.09
N ASP A 25 21.32 2.52 -57.05
CA ASP A 25 20.64 3.12 -55.90
C ASP A 25 21.23 4.39 -55.24
N ALA A 26 20.50 5.48 -55.46
CA ALA A 26 20.60 6.73 -54.74
C ALA A 26 20.08 6.55 -53.30
N ASP A 27 20.95 6.71 -52.29
CA ASP A 27 20.77 7.55 -51.08
C ASP A 27 21.87 7.27 -50.02
N GLU A 28 23.15 7.41 -50.36
CA GLU A 28 24.22 7.35 -49.34
C GLU A 28 25.11 8.59 -49.38
N LEU A 29 24.64 9.63 -48.68
CA LEU A 29 25.43 10.80 -48.30
C LEU A 29 26.76 10.35 -47.64
N PRO A 30 27.92 10.97 -47.97
CA PRO A 30 29.19 10.60 -47.36
C PRO A 30 29.13 10.82 -45.85
N ARG A 31 29.22 9.72 -45.08
CA ARG A 31 29.24 9.77 -43.61
C ARG A 31 30.53 10.45 -43.15
N ALA A 32 30.42 11.41 -42.23
CA ALA A 32 31.56 12.07 -41.60
C ALA A 32 32.51 11.03 -40.96
N ILE A 33 33.82 11.20 -41.14
CA ILE A 33 34.86 10.33 -40.57
C ILE A 33 35.14 10.78 -39.13
N PRO A 34 34.82 9.99 -38.09
CA PRO A 34 35.08 10.39 -36.72
C PRO A 34 36.56 10.19 -36.35
N LYS A 35 37.23 11.26 -35.92
CA LYS A 35 38.47 11.18 -35.14
C LYS A 35 38.30 12.03 -33.88
N GLY A 36 38.19 11.39 -32.73
CA GLY A 36 38.25 12.05 -31.41
C GLY A 36 37.23 13.18 -31.20
N GLY A 37 35.92 12.90 -31.41
CA GLY A 37 34.85 13.83 -31.01
C GLY A 37 34.66 15.07 -31.88
N VAL A 38 35.30 15.17 -33.05
CA VAL A 38 35.11 16.29 -33.99
C VAL A 38 34.68 15.75 -35.36
N CYS A 39 33.52 16.21 -35.85
CA CYS A 39 33.05 15.95 -37.21
C CYS A 39 33.36 17.15 -38.10
N LEU A 40 33.95 16.90 -39.27
CA LEU A 40 34.20 17.92 -40.29
C LEU A 40 33.12 17.87 -41.36
N CYS A 41 32.55 19.02 -41.69
CA CYS A 41 31.62 19.12 -42.82
C CYS A 41 32.37 18.98 -44.16
N PRO A 42 32.00 18.04 -45.03
CA PRO A 42 32.68 17.83 -46.33
C PRO A 42 32.48 18.98 -47.32
N TYR A 43 31.57 19.92 -47.06
CA TYR A 43 31.27 21.03 -47.98
C TYR A 43 31.90 22.37 -47.60
N CYS A 44 32.25 22.59 -46.33
CA CYS A 44 32.79 23.89 -45.87
C CYS A 44 33.93 23.77 -44.87
N SER A 45 34.39 22.54 -44.61
CA SER A 45 35.54 22.23 -43.75
C SER A 45 35.43 22.74 -42.32
N LYS A 46 34.24 23.19 -41.88
CA LYS A 46 33.98 23.59 -40.49
C LYS A 46 33.97 22.35 -39.60
N ALA A 47 34.69 22.45 -38.49
CA ALA A 47 34.75 21.47 -37.43
C ALA A 47 33.60 21.68 -36.44
N PHE A 48 32.87 20.61 -36.14
CA PHE A 48 31.84 20.58 -35.11
C PHE A 48 32.24 19.58 -34.03
N LEU A 49 32.29 20.04 -32.78
CA LEU A 49 32.45 19.17 -31.62
C LEU A 49 31.17 18.35 -31.45
N VAL A 50 31.29 17.03 -31.54
CA VAL A 50 30.26 16.11 -31.07
C VAL A 50 30.61 15.82 -29.61
N GLU A 51 29.97 16.55 -28.69
CA GLU A 51 30.02 16.18 -27.29
C GLU A 51 29.42 14.77 -27.13
N GLU A 52 30.29 13.82 -26.77
CA GLU A 52 29.93 12.45 -26.47
C GLU A 52 28.99 12.40 -25.26
N GLU A 53 27.90 11.65 -25.46
CA GLU A 53 26.92 11.22 -24.46
C GLU A 53 26.01 12.31 -23.85
N ARG A 54 24.99 12.68 -24.61
CA ARG A 54 23.66 12.92 -24.00
C ARG A 54 23.12 11.59 -23.48
N GLY A 55 23.68 11.11 -22.37
CA GLY A 55 22.98 10.21 -21.48
C GLY A 55 21.74 10.93 -20.97
N THR A 56 20.65 10.91 -21.74
CA THR A 56 19.33 11.20 -21.20
C THR A 56 19.00 10.06 -20.25
N SER A 57 19.51 10.14 -19.02
CA SER A 57 19.01 9.34 -17.91
C SER A 57 17.54 9.75 -17.75
N SER A 58 16.65 9.06 -18.45
CA SER A 58 15.24 9.34 -18.37
C SER A 58 14.79 8.92 -16.98
N ILE A 59 14.65 9.92 -16.10
CA ILE A 59 14.22 9.69 -14.72
C ILE A 59 12.76 9.25 -14.79
N GLU A 60 12.51 8.02 -14.35
CA GLU A 60 11.16 7.51 -14.15
C GLU A 60 10.60 8.13 -12.87
N LEU A 61 9.51 8.86 -13.03
CA LEU A 61 8.86 9.63 -11.97
C LEU A 61 7.46 9.06 -11.72
N ARG A 62 7.10 8.93 -10.45
CA ARG A 62 5.78 8.49 -10.02
C ARG A 62 5.10 9.58 -9.22
N CYS A 63 3.80 9.78 -9.45
CA CYS A 63 2.98 10.64 -8.62
C CYS A 63 2.49 9.89 -7.39
N ASN A 64 2.81 10.39 -6.20
CA ASN A 64 2.33 9.84 -4.93
C ASN A 64 0.82 10.05 -4.73
N LYS A 65 0.18 10.97 -5.47
CA LYS A 65 -1.25 11.29 -5.33
C LYS A 65 -2.15 10.41 -6.20
N CYS A 66 -1.79 10.17 -7.46
CA CYS A 66 -2.59 9.38 -8.40
C CYS A 66 -1.94 8.07 -8.85
N GLY A 67 -0.70 7.80 -8.46
CA GLY A 67 0.02 6.57 -8.81
C GLY A 67 0.56 6.51 -10.23
N SER A 68 0.26 7.50 -11.08
CA SER A 68 0.73 7.53 -12.46
C SER A 68 2.25 7.61 -12.53
N VAL A 69 2.83 6.89 -13.48
CA VAL A 69 4.27 6.81 -13.72
C VAL A 69 4.58 7.39 -15.09
N TRP A 70 5.64 8.19 -15.21
CA TRP A 70 6.07 8.78 -16.48
C TRP A 70 7.58 8.95 -16.55
N LYS A 71 8.09 9.02 -17.77
CA LYS A 71 9.51 9.25 -18.07
C LYS A 71 9.71 10.70 -18.44
N SER A 72 10.51 11.44 -17.66
CA SER A 72 10.84 12.81 -18.02
C SER A 72 12.08 12.88 -18.89
N ARG A 73 12.00 13.66 -19.97
CA ARG A 73 13.15 14.01 -20.82
C ARG A 73 13.90 15.24 -20.31
N LYS A 74 13.25 16.07 -19.49
CA LYS A 74 13.78 17.34 -18.97
C LYS A 74 13.41 17.47 -17.48
N GLY A 75 14.30 17.01 -16.59
CA GLY A 75 14.20 17.21 -15.14
C GLY A 75 12.88 16.78 -14.48
N THR A 76 12.65 17.22 -13.25
CA THR A 76 11.41 16.97 -12.50
C THR A 76 10.32 18.00 -12.87
N PRO A 77 9.12 17.59 -13.31
CA PRO A 77 8.06 18.53 -13.69
C PRO A 77 7.47 19.23 -12.47
N LEU A 78 6.96 20.46 -12.66
CA LEU A 78 6.30 21.23 -11.60
C LEU A 78 4.95 20.62 -11.17
N LYS A 79 4.23 20.00 -12.12
CA LYS A 79 2.91 19.39 -11.90
C LYS A 79 2.87 17.96 -12.42
N CYS A 80 2.05 17.12 -11.79
CA CYS A 80 1.77 15.80 -12.32
C CYS A 80 1.05 15.91 -13.68
N PRO A 81 1.52 15.22 -14.73
CA PRO A 81 0.86 15.21 -16.04
C PRO A 81 -0.56 14.64 -16.01
N SER A 82 -0.83 13.68 -15.11
CA SER A 82 -2.11 12.97 -15.06
C SER A 82 -3.14 13.65 -14.16
N CYS A 83 -2.76 14.09 -12.96
CA CYS A 83 -3.71 14.68 -11.99
C CYS A 83 -3.53 16.18 -11.74
N GLY A 84 -2.56 16.83 -12.39
CA GLY A 84 -2.30 18.26 -12.25
C GLY A 84 -1.77 18.69 -10.88
N SER A 85 -1.49 17.76 -9.97
CA SER A 85 -1.03 18.10 -8.61
C SER A 85 0.38 18.69 -8.63
N TYR A 86 0.58 19.84 -8.00
CA TYR A 86 1.89 20.46 -7.78
C TYR A 86 2.74 19.72 -6.73
N ALA A 87 2.08 19.03 -5.80
CA ALA A 87 2.70 18.26 -4.73
C ALA A 87 2.72 16.75 -5.06
N TRP A 88 3.08 16.40 -6.30
CA TRP A 88 3.05 15.02 -6.79
C TRP A 88 4.18 14.16 -6.22
N ASN A 89 5.33 14.76 -5.89
CA ASN A 89 6.50 14.10 -5.31
C ASN A 89 6.53 14.15 -3.77
N LYS A 90 5.57 14.83 -3.13
CA LYS A 90 5.51 14.91 -1.67
C LYS A 90 5.02 13.59 -1.07
N ALA A 91 5.56 13.20 0.09
CA ALA A 91 5.13 12.01 0.79
C ALA A 91 3.62 12.09 1.10
N THR A 92 2.90 11.01 0.79
CA THR A 92 1.50 10.81 1.19
C THR A 92 1.46 10.04 2.48
N LEU A 93 0.59 10.47 3.40
CA LEU A 93 0.30 9.71 4.61
C LEU A 93 -0.71 8.62 4.26
N GLU A 94 -0.34 7.36 4.47
CA GLU A 94 -1.27 6.24 4.45
C GLU A 94 -2.15 6.32 5.71
N CYS A 95 -3.45 6.41 5.52
CA CYS A 95 -4.42 6.55 6.60
C CYS A 95 -5.36 5.35 6.57
N ARG A 96 -5.58 4.75 7.75
CA ARG A 96 -6.57 3.70 7.95
C ARG A 96 -7.60 4.16 8.94
N CYS A 97 -8.88 3.97 8.64
CA CYS A 97 -9.94 4.25 9.59
C CYS A 97 -10.08 3.09 10.56
N HIS A 98 -9.88 3.34 11.85
CA HIS A 98 -10.07 2.36 12.91
C HIS A 98 -11.55 2.01 13.15
N VAL A 99 -12.50 2.82 12.63
CA VAL A 99 -13.95 2.59 12.74
C VAL A 99 -14.50 1.69 11.64
N CYS A 100 -14.16 1.96 10.37
CA CYS A 100 -14.69 1.21 9.23
C CYS A 100 -13.66 0.35 8.49
N GLY A 101 -12.38 0.42 8.87
CA GLY A 101 -11.29 -0.32 8.24
C GLY A 101 -10.84 0.21 6.89
N TYR A 102 -11.45 1.28 6.34
CA TYR A 102 -11.09 1.82 5.04
C TYR A 102 -9.66 2.39 5.04
N GLU A 103 -8.88 2.09 4.01
CA GLU A 103 -7.51 2.57 3.81
C GLU A 103 -7.46 3.58 2.66
N TRP A 104 -6.75 4.68 2.84
CA TRP A 104 -6.60 5.71 1.80
C TRP A 104 -5.29 6.49 1.94
N LEU A 105 -4.84 7.07 0.83
CA LEU A 105 -3.72 8.00 0.81
C LEU A 105 -4.20 9.43 1.04
N SER A 106 -3.82 10.05 2.14
CA SER A 106 -4.18 11.44 2.42
C SER A 106 -3.46 12.39 1.45
N ARG A 107 -4.24 13.29 0.87
CA ARG A 107 -3.72 14.37 0.02
C ARG A 107 -3.04 15.48 0.84
N LYS A 108 -3.40 15.66 2.11
CA LYS A 108 -2.87 16.71 2.99
C LYS A 108 -1.84 16.15 3.99
N GLU A 109 -0.78 16.91 4.21
CA GLU A 109 0.13 16.76 5.34
C GLU A 109 -0.69 17.04 6.62
N GLY A 110 -0.93 16.02 7.46
CA GLY A 110 -1.82 16.11 8.64
C GLY A 110 -3.12 15.29 8.56
N GLY A 111 -3.38 14.58 7.46
CA GLY A 111 -4.54 13.69 7.35
C GLY A 111 -5.88 14.43 7.19
N PRO A 112 -6.97 13.74 6.83
CA PRO A 112 -8.29 14.35 6.78
C PRO A 112 -8.90 14.49 8.18
N SER A 113 -9.76 15.49 8.41
CA SER A 113 -10.52 15.62 9.67
C SER A 113 -11.57 14.50 9.84
N ARG A 114 -12.02 13.90 8.74
CA ARG A 114 -13.05 12.85 8.73
C ARG A 114 -12.67 11.73 7.77
N CYS A 115 -13.08 10.50 8.08
CA CYS A 115 -12.92 9.39 7.16
C CYS A 115 -13.71 9.64 5.86
N PRO A 116 -13.11 9.46 4.67
CA PRO A 116 -13.81 9.65 3.40
C PRO A 116 -14.95 8.65 3.16
N ASN A 117 -14.90 7.47 3.79
CA ASN A 117 -15.91 6.42 3.63
C ASN A 117 -17.06 6.58 4.65
N CYS A 118 -16.76 6.47 5.95
CA CYS A 118 -17.79 6.47 7.01
C CYS A 118 -18.09 7.86 7.59
N LYS A 119 -17.38 8.92 7.17
CA LYS A 119 -17.50 10.29 7.68
C LYS A 119 -17.24 10.47 9.18
N SER A 120 -16.76 9.42 9.87
CA SER A 120 -16.39 9.49 11.28
C SER A 120 -15.22 10.47 11.49
N SER A 121 -15.34 11.34 12.49
CA SER A 121 -14.24 12.19 12.97
C SER A 121 -13.23 11.41 13.80
N ARG A 122 -13.67 10.31 14.42
CA ARG A 122 -12.87 9.45 15.31
C ARG A 122 -12.21 8.32 14.52
N TRP A 123 -11.62 8.65 13.37
CA TRP A 123 -11.07 7.64 12.46
C TRP A 123 -9.66 7.18 12.88
N MET A 124 -8.92 8.00 13.62
CA MET A 124 -7.58 7.71 14.15
C MET A 124 -7.63 7.09 15.56
N GLU A 125 -8.77 7.21 16.24
CA GLU A 125 -8.94 6.57 17.55
C GLU A 125 -9.20 5.08 17.33
N ASP A 126 -8.38 4.23 17.95
CA ASP A 126 -8.73 2.83 18.12
C ASP A 126 -10.16 2.75 18.67
N PRO A 127 -11.03 1.90 18.12
CA PRO A 127 -12.34 1.71 18.70
C PRO A 127 -12.08 1.35 20.15
N VAL A 128 -12.52 2.23 21.04
CA VAL A 128 -12.55 1.99 22.48
C VAL A 128 -13.59 0.91 22.71
N HIS A 129 -13.32 -0.28 22.20
CA HIS A 129 -13.61 -1.51 22.90
C HIS A 129 -12.88 -1.32 24.21
N LEU A 130 -13.56 -0.64 25.14
CA LEU A 130 -13.45 -0.98 26.53
C LEU A 130 -13.54 -2.50 26.49
N LYS A 131 -12.38 -3.15 26.56
CA LYS A 131 -12.23 -4.41 27.26
C LYS A 131 -12.57 -4.09 28.71
N LYS A 132 -13.79 -3.61 28.97
CA LYS A 132 -14.54 -4.03 30.12
C LYS A 132 -14.48 -5.53 29.95
N LYS A 133 -13.51 -6.14 30.63
CA LYS A 133 -13.72 -7.45 31.19
C LYS A 133 -15.05 -7.28 31.89
N VAL A 134 -16.14 -7.60 31.19
CA VAL A 134 -17.35 -8.02 31.85
C VAL A 134 -16.84 -9.24 32.57
N VAL A 135 -16.34 -9.03 33.80
CA VAL A 135 -16.28 -10.07 34.80
C VAL A 135 -17.74 -10.46 34.85
N LYS A 136 -18.09 -11.50 34.08
CA LYS A 136 -19.40 -12.10 34.14
C LYS A 136 -19.51 -12.44 35.61
N LYS A 137 -20.20 -11.61 36.40
CA LYS A 137 -20.72 -12.06 37.68
C LYS A 137 -21.57 -13.24 37.26
N LYS A 138 -21.03 -14.45 37.46
CA LYS A 138 -21.62 -15.68 36.98
C LYS A 138 -23.06 -15.61 37.47
N THR A 139 -24.00 -15.86 36.57
CA THR A 139 -25.41 -16.04 36.91
C THR A 139 -25.58 -17.00 38.10
N SER A 140 -24.59 -17.87 38.36
CA SER A 140 -24.48 -18.69 39.56
C SER A 140 -24.55 -17.94 40.90
N ASP A 141 -23.94 -16.75 41.05
CA ASP A 141 -23.90 -16.04 42.34
C ASP A 141 -25.28 -15.51 42.76
N VAL A 142 -26.05 -15.01 41.79
CA VAL A 142 -27.45 -14.62 42.02
C VAL A 142 -28.26 -15.86 42.36
N THR A 143 -28.18 -16.93 41.56
CA THR A 143 -28.93 -18.16 41.81
C THR A 143 -28.59 -18.81 43.15
N GLU A 144 -27.33 -18.76 43.59
CA GLU A 144 -26.90 -19.25 44.91
C GLU A 144 -27.56 -18.46 46.05
N LYS A 145 -27.65 -17.14 45.92
CA LYS A 145 -28.34 -16.30 46.90
C LYS A 145 -29.83 -16.67 47.03
N TRP A 146 -30.52 -16.87 45.91
CA TRP A 146 -31.94 -17.29 45.92
C TRP A 146 -32.13 -18.67 46.53
N VAL A 147 -31.23 -19.61 46.26
CA VAL A 147 -31.25 -20.95 46.87
C VAL A 147 -31.12 -20.86 48.39
N MET A 148 -30.16 -20.08 48.88
CA MET A 148 -29.94 -19.95 50.33
C MET A 148 -31.07 -19.19 51.03
N ASP A 149 -31.63 -18.16 50.41
CA ASP A 149 -32.78 -17.40 50.94
C ASP A 149 -33.98 -18.34 51.19
N LYS A 150 -34.37 -19.12 50.18
CA LYS A 150 -35.48 -20.08 50.27
C LYS A 150 -35.20 -21.20 51.27
N TYR A 151 -33.96 -21.70 51.32
CA TYR A 151 -33.56 -22.72 52.29
C TYR A 151 -33.60 -22.18 53.72
N SER A 152 -33.13 -20.94 53.95
CA SER A 152 -33.18 -20.28 55.26
C SER A 152 -34.60 -19.98 55.73
N ALA A 153 -35.54 -19.82 54.78
CA ALA A 153 -36.97 -19.73 55.05
C ALA A 153 -37.63 -21.09 55.38
N GLY A 154 -36.87 -22.19 55.42
CA GLY A 154 -37.34 -23.53 55.77
C GLY A 154 -37.89 -24.35 54.60
N LYS A 155 -37.73 -23.91 53.34
CA LYS A 155 -38.15 -24.72 52.18
C LYS A 155 -37.21 -25.89 51.95
N GLY A 156 -37.77 -27.04 51.56
CA GLY A 156 -37.00 -28.24 51.20
C GLY A 156 -36.20 -28.05 49.91
N CYS A 157 -35.04 -28.71 49.81
CA CYS A 157 -34.17 -28.64 48.64
C CYS A 157 -34.85 -29.11 47.34
N MET A 158 -35.82 -30.01 47.41
CA MET A 158 -36.60 -30.46 46.25
C MET A 158 -37.58 -29.38 45.77
N ASP A 159 -38.29 -28.70 46.67
CA ASP A 159 -39.22 -27.63 46.30
C ASP A 159 -38.49 -26.45 45.65
N ILE A 160 -37.31 -26.10 46.20
CA ILE A 160 -36.44 -25.05 45.66
C ILE A 160 -35.96 -25.40 44.25
N ALA A 161 -35.64 -26.69 44.01
CA ALA A 161 -35.19 -27.18 42.72
C ALA A 161 -36.29 -27.07 41.65
N ILE A 162 -37.53 -27.42 42.00
CA ILE A 162 -38.70 -27.28 41.13
C ILE A 162 -38.99 -25.80 40.83
N GLU A 163 -38.98 -24.94 41.85
CA GLU A 163 -39.28 -23.50 41.72
C GLU A 163 -38.24 -22.78 40.84
N LEU A 164 -36.96 -23.15 40.94
CA LEU A 164 -35.87 -22.52 40.19
C LEU A 164 -35.49 -23.25 38.88
N GLY A 165 -36.11 -24.39 38.58
CA GLY A 165 -35.77 -25.21 37.41
C GLY A 165 -34.34 -25.75 37.44
N LEU A 166 -33.83 -26.07 38.63
CA LEU A 166 -32.46 -26.55 38.83
C LEU A 166 -32.45 -28.03 39.19
N PRO A 167 -31.41 -28.80 38.81
CA PRO A 167 -31.22 -30.14 39.34
C PRO A 167 -31.11 -30.11 40.87
N VAL A 168 -31.81 -31.02 41.56
CA VAL A 168 -31.82 -31.12 43.03
C VAL A 168 -30.39 -31.24 43.60
N PHE A 169 -29.52 -32.00 42.94
CA PHE A 169 -28.12 -32.12 43.32
C PHE A 169 -27.40 -30.77 43.32
N ARG A 170 -27.66 -29.89 42.35
CA ARG A 170 -27.05 -28.55 42.27
C ARG A 170 -27.50 -27.66 43.43
N VAL A 171 -28.76 -27.75 43.84
CA VAL A 171 -29.28 -27.06 45.04
C VAL A 171 -28.59 -27.59 46.29
N MET A 172 -28.46 -28.91 46.43
CA MET A 172 -27.75 -29.54 47.55
C MET A 172 -26.28 -29.14 47.61
N THR A 173 -25.57 -29.10 46.48
CA THR A 173 -24.17 -28.64 46.42
C THR A 173 -24.03 -27.22 46.96
N ILE A 174 -24.92 -26.31 46.56
CA ILE A 174 -24.87 -24.92 47.02
C ILE A 174 -25.10 -24.81 48.52
N VAL A 175 -26.11 -25.51 49.03
CA VAL A 175 -26.40 -25.52 50.47
C VAL A 175 -25.23 -26.12 51.25
N LYS A 176 -24.67 -27.25 50.81
CA LYS A 176 -23.52 -27.90 51.45
C LYS A 176 -22.28 -27.01 51.47
N THR A 177 -21.94 -26.40 50.34
CA THR A 177 -20.78 -25.51 50.21
C THR A 177 -20.94 -24.24 51.04
N ARG A 178 -22.16 -23.69 51.16
CA ARG A 178 -22.42 -22.49 51.97
C ARG A 178 -22.51 -22.77 53.48
N LEU A 179 -22.91 -23.98 53.87
CA LEU A 179 -22.93 -24.43 55.26
C LEU A 179 -21.58 -25.04 55.72
N GLY A 180 -20.59 -25.12 54.83
CA GLY A 180 -19.26 -25.65 55.16
C GLY A 180 -19.24 -27.14 55.48
N LEU A 181 -20.23 -27.90 55.01
CA LEU A 181 -20.36 -29.35 55.27
C LEU A 181 -19.49 -30.21 54.34
N ASP A 182 -18.59 -29.59 53.57
CA ASP A 182 -17.69 -30.25 52.61
C ASP A 182 -16.48 -30.92 53.29
N SER A 183 -16.73 -31.64 54.39
CA SER A 183 -15.75 -32.55 55.01
C SER A 183 -16.32 -33.95 55.13
N MET A 184 -16.31 -34.69 54.01
CA MET A 184 -16.01 -36.12 53.99
C MET A 184 -15.63 -36.58 52.57
N PRO A 185 -14.49 -37.28 52.40
CA PRO A 185 -14.06 -37.82 51.12
C PRO A 185 -15.04 -38.85 50.58
N VAL A 186 -15.19 -38.84 49.26
CA VAL A 186 -15.83 -39.89 48.46
C VAL A 186 -15.18 -41.22 48.83
N LEU A 187 -15.90 -42.09 49.56
CA LEU A 187 -15.59 -43.51 49.61
C LEU A 187 -15.83 -44.07 48.21
N THR A 188 -14.75 -44.21 47.44
CA THR A 188 -14.73 -45.07 46.26
C THR A 188 -14.94 -46.50 46.73
N SER A 189 -16.20 -46.95 46.76
CA SER A 189 -16.51 -48.37 46.84
C SER A 189 -16.59 -48.91 45.41
N GLU A 190 -15.44 -49.25 44.86
CA GLU A 190 -15.37 -50.16 43.72
C GLU A 190 -15.79 -51.55 44.22
N LYS A 191 -17.10 -51.83 44.18
CA LYS A 191 -17.60 -53.20 44.15
C LYS A 191 -18.02 -53.49 42.72
N GLY A 192 -17.03 -53.88 41.90
CA GLY A 192 -17.30 -54.61 40.67
C GLY A 192 -17.94 -55.94 41.04
N CYS A 193 -19.23 -56.10 40.73
CA CYS A 193 -19.87 -57.40 40.67
C CYS A 193 -19.80 -57.87 39.22
N GLY A 194 -18.83 -58.75 38.93
CA GLY A 194 -18.60 -59.33 37.62
C GLY A 194 -18.30 -60.81 37.75
N ARG A 195 -19.31 -61.61 37.38
CA ARG A 195 -19.39 -63.08 37.24
C ARG A 195 -19.45 -63.93 38.50
#